data_AF-A9C216-F1
#
_entry.id   AF-A9C216-F1
#
_cell.length_a   1.000
_cell.length_b   1.000
_cell.length_c   1.000
_cell.angle_alpha   90.00
_cell.angle_beta   90.00
_cell.angle_gamma   90.00
#
_symmetry.space_group_name_H-M   'P 1'
#
loop_
_entity.id
_entity.type
_entity.pdbx_description
1 polymer ?
#
loop_
_entity_poly.entity_id
_entity_poly.type
_entity_poly.pdbx_seq_one_letter_code
_entity_poly.pdbx_strand_id
1 'polypeptide(L)' 'MIAGNFDIDPIQLSGIEPQFLLAIGVANAWGHLFAQYTMKDSPDGPELKGSFGLDQSFLPEWIRDLDELLEFRGH' A
#
# COMPACT_ATOMS: atom_id res chain seq x y z
N MET A 1 4.86 2.86 23.42
CA MET A 1 5.02 1.46 23.00
C MET A 1 5.75 1.47 21.68
N ILE A 2 7.05 1.14 21.67
CA ILE A 2 7.87 1.15 20.46
C ILE A 2 7.84 -0.30 19.95
N ALA A 3 6.97 -0.56 18.98
CA ALA A 3 7.00 -1.79 18.21
C ALA A 3 8.33 -1.82 17.43
N GLY A 4 9.04 -2.96 17.48
CA GLY A 4 10.38 -3.10 16.90
C GLY A 4 10.44 -2.66 15.44
N ASN A 5 11.59 -2.12 15.05
CA ASN A 5 11.93 -1.83 13.65
C ASN A 5 11.88 -3.13 12.84
N PHE A 6 10.71 -3.47 12.33
CA PHE A 6 10.60 -4.27 11.13
C PHE A 6 10.77 -3.28 9.98
N ASP A 7 11.98 -3.20 9.43
CA ASP A 7 12.24 -2.49 8.16
C ASP A 7 11.60 -3.31 7.03
N ILE A 8 10.27 -3.27 6.97
CA ILE A 8 9.52 -3.72 5.80
C ILE A 8 9.51 -2.51 4.87
N ASP A 9 10.30 -2.62 3.81
CA ASP A 9 10.32 -1.60 2.77
C ASP A 9 8.89 -1.40 2.24
N PRO A 10 8.36 -0.17 2.26
CA PRO A 10 7.02 0.08 1.80
C PRO A 10 6.93 -0.25 0.30
N ILE A 11 5.89 -0.98 -0.08
CA ILE A 11 5.61 -1.29 -1.48
C ILE A 11 5.09 -0.02 -2.13
N GLN A 12 5.83 0.48 -3.12
CA GLN A 12 5.42 1.62 -3.91
C GLN A 12 4.67 1.17 -5.16
N LEU A 13 3.43 1.62 -5.29
CA LEU A 13 2.60 1.48 -6.46
C LEU A 13 2.64 2.81 -7.22
N SER A 14 3.13 2.76 -8.45
CA SER A 14 3.27 3.90 -9.36
C SER A 14 2.76 3.52 -10.74
N GLY A 15 2.31 4.51 -11.53
CA GLY A 15 1.97 4.29 -12.94
C GLY A 15 0.49 4.10 -13.24
N ILE A 16 -0.40 4.21 -12.24
CA ILE A 16 -1.85 4.38 -12.49
C ILE A 16 -2.11 5.78 -13.07
N GLU A 17 -1.45 6.81 -12.51
CA GLU A 17 -1.33 8.13 -13.11
C GLU A 17 0.13 8.62 -13.02
N PRO A 18 0.64 9.41 -13.99
CA PRO A 18 2.05 9.84 -14.04
C PRO A 18 2.53 10.61 -12.80
N GLN A 19 1.60 11.22 -12.06
CA GLN A 19 1.86 12.09 -10.92
C GLN A 19 1.37 11.50 -9.59
N PHE A 20 0.84 10.28 -9.61
CA PHE A 20 0.32 9.59 -8.45
C PHE A 20 1.30 8.52 -7.95
N LEU A 21 1.60 8.59 -6.66
CA LEU A 21 2.38 7.61 -5.92
C LEU A 21 1.56 7.13 -4.73
N LEU A 22 1.48 5.81 -4.56
CA LEU A 22 0.90 5.17 -3.38
C LEU A 22 1.94 4.26 -2.75
N ALA A 23 2.31 4.52 -1.51
CA ALA A 23 3.20 3.68 -0.72
C ALA A 23 2.39 2.93 0.35
N ILE A 24 2.50 1.61 0.39
CA ILE A 24 1.84 0.76 1.39
C ILE A 24 2.91 0.21 2.32
N GLY A 25 2.74 0.42 3.63
CA GLY A 25 3.69 -0.02 4.64
C GLY A 25 3.02 -0.65 5.85
N VAL A 26 3.84 -1.17 6.76
CA VAL A 26 3.39 -1.73 8.04
C VAL A 26 3.53 -0.68 9.13
N ALA A 27 2.41 -0.33 9.78
CA ALA A 27 2.35 0.72 10.78
C ALA A 27 2.88 0.29 12.15
N ASN A 28 2.90 -1.02 12.45
CA ASN A 28 3.29 -1.54 13.76
C ASN A 28 3.64 -3.04 13.71
N ALA A 29 4.15 -3.57 14.84
CA ALA A 29 4.53 -4.98 14.97
C ALA A 29 3.35 -5.98 14.91
N TRP A 30 2.11 -5.52 14.91
CA TRP A 30 0.94 -6.39 14.72
C TRP A 30 0.54 -6.55 13.25
N GLY A 31 1.27 -5.92 12.33
CA GLY A 31 1.03 -6.05 10.90
C GLY A 31 -0.07 -5.13 10.36
N HIS A 32 -0.54 -4.14 11.13
CA HIS A 32 -1.52 -3.19 10.60
C HIS A 32 -0.94 -2.45 9.40
N LEU A 33 -1.62 -2.51 8.27
CA LEU A 33 -1.19 -1.83 7.07
C LEU A 33 -1.71 -0.40 7.03
N PHE A 34 -0.91 0.49 6.46
CA PHE A 34 -1.31 1.84 6.12
C PHE A 34 -0.87 2.17 4.70
N ALA A 35 -1.61 3.07 4.07
CA ALA A 35 -1.27 3.61 2.77
C ALA A 35 -0.99 5.12 2.90
N GLN A 36 0.07 5.57 2.24
CA GLN A 36 0.39 6.97 2.02
C GLN A 36 0.28 7.26 0.54
N TYR A 37 -0.44 8.31 0.17
CA TYR A 37 -0.52 8.74 -1.21
C TYR A 37 0.07 10.13 -1.39
N THR A 38 0.62 10.37 -2.57
CA THR A 38 1.08 11.68 -3.02
C THR A 38 0.65 11.84 -4.47
N MET A 39 -0.04 12.93 -4.77
CA MET A 39 -0.45 13.33 -6.10
C MET A 39 0.12 14.71 -6.36
N LYS A 40 1.01 14.80 -7.33
CA LYS A 40 1.66 16.05 -7.72
C LYS A 40 0.93 16.65 -8.92
N ASP A 41 -0.24 17.22 -8.68
CA ASP A 41 -1.09 17.74 -9.74
C ASP A 41 -0.48 19.04 -10.33
N SER A 42 0.14 18.94 -11.50
CA SER A 42 0.63 20.06 -12.34
C SER A 42 1.78 20.93 -11.77
N PRO A 43 2.64 21.57 -12.62
CA PRO A 43 3.77 22.40 -12.17
C PRO A 43 3.44 23.56 -11.19
N ASP A 44 2.19 24.03 -11.14
CA ASP A 44 1.76 25.18 -10.31
C ASP A 44 0.68 24.83 -9.26
N GLY A 45 0.28 23.55 -9.14
CA GLY A 45 -0.75 23.10 -8.20
C GLY A 45 -0.21 22.66 -6.83
N PRO A 46 -1.04 22.68 -5.77
CA PRO A 46 -0.63 22.16 -4.47
C PRO A 46 -0.47 20.64 -4.51
N GLU A 47 0.58 20.14 -3.86
CA GLU A 47 0.79 18.70 -3.67
C GLU A 47 -0.31 18.13 -2.76
N LEU A 48 -1.09 17.18 -3.28
CA LEU A 48 -2.08 16.45 -2.51
C LEU A 48 -1.41 15.23 -1.88
N LYS A 49 -1.27 15.25 -0.55
CA LYS A 49 -0.72 14.13 0.20
C LYS A 49 -1.61 13.75 1.37
N GLY A 50 -1.65 12.47 1.68
CA GLY A 50 -2.44 11.95 2.79
C GLY A 50 -2.05 10.53 3.16
N SER A 51 -2.60 10.07 4.28
CA SER A 51 -2.41 8.71 4.76
C SER A 51 -3.68 8.17 5.38
N PHE A 52 -3.97 6.89 5.15
CA PHE A 52 -5.09 6.20 5.77
C PHE A 52 -4.70 4.77 6.16
N GLY A 53 -5.34 4.26 7.21
CA GLY A 53 -5.22 2.85 7.58
C GLY A 53 -6.00 1.97 6.61
N LEU A 54 -5.45 0.82 6.24
CA LEU A 54 -6.16 -0.15 5.43
C LEU A 54 -7.03 -1.04 6.31
N ASP A 55 -8.27 -1.27 5.89
CA ASP A 55 -9.17 -2.19 6.57
C ASP A 55 -8.63 -3.63 6.46
N GLN A 56 -8.21 -4.16 7.61
CA GLN A 56 -7.58 -5.48 7.71
C GLN A 56 -8.60 -6.63 7.56
N SER A 57 -9.91 -6.35 7.61
CA SER A 57 -10.95 -7.38 7.48
C SER A 57 -10.99 -8.02 6.09
N PHE A 58 -10.53 -7.30 5.05
CA PHE A 58 -10.52 -7.77 3.66
C PHE A 58 -9.22 -8.46 3.24
N LEU A 59 -8.14 -8.35 4.03
CA LEU A 59 -6.85 -8.96 3.66
C LEU A 59 -6.88 -10.48 3.49
N PRO A 60 -7.60 -11.27 4.31
CA PRO A 60 -7.69 -12.71 4.09
C PRO A 60 -8.28 -13.06 2.72
N GLU A 61 -9.28 -12.30 2.27
CA GLU A 61 -9.92 -12.51 0.97
C GLU A 61 -8.98 -12.13 -0.17
N TRP A 62 -8.30 -10.98 -0.08
CA TRP A 62 -7.32 -10.57 -1.10
C TRP A 62 -6.14 -11.53 -1.23
N ILE A 63 -5.63 -12.07 -0.11
CA ILE A 63 -4.55 -13.07 -0.12
C ILE A 63 -5.02 -14.33 -0.84
N ARG A 64 -6.24 -14.81 -0.53
CA ARG A 64 -6.82 -15.98 -1.19
C ARG A 64 -7.00 -15.75 -2.69
N ASP A 65 -7.56 -14.61 -3.08
CA ASP A 65 -7.82 -14.32 -4.49
C ASP A 65 -6.50 -14.17 -5.28
N LEU A 66 -5.44 -13.61 -4.67
CA LEU A 66 -4.11 -13.58 -5.26
C LEU A 66 -3.50 -14.97 -5.41
N ASP A 67 -3.65 -15.83 -4.39
CA ASP A 67 -3.19 -17.21 -4.41
C ASP A 67 -3.87 -18.00 -5.55
N GLU A 68 -5.20 -17.90 -5.66
CA GLU A 68 -5.99 -18.50 -6.75
C GLU A 68 -5.53 -18.01 -8.14
N LEU A 69 -5.22 -16.72 -8.29
CA LEU A 69 -4.71 -16.15 -9.55
C LEU A 69 -3.30 -16.64 -9.89
N LEU A 70 -2.44 -16.87 -8.88
CA LEU A 70 -1.08 -17.39 -9.08
C LEU A 70 -1.11 -18.88 -9.42
N GLU A 71 -1.94 -19.66 -8.73
CA GLU A 71 -2.18 -21.08 -9.03
C GLU A 71 -2.76 -21.26 -10.43
N PHE A 72 -3.67 -20.39 -10.87
CA PHE A 72 -4.22 -20.41 -12.24
C PHE A 72 -3.14 -20.23 -13.32
N ARG A 73 -2.08 -19.44 -13.07
CA ARG A 73 -0.96 -19.28 -14.02
C ARG A 73 -0.01 -20.48 -14.04
N GLY A 74 -0.14 -21.41 -13.10
CA GLY A 74 0.67 -22.63 -13.01
C GLY A 74 0.16 -23.81 -13.85
N HIS A 75 -0.96 -23.65 -14.58
CA HIS A 75 -1.58 -24.66 -15.43
C HIS A 75 -1.48 -24.34 -16.94
#